data_AF-A0A1U8JYY3-F1
#
_entry.id   AF-A0A1U8JYY3-F1
#
_cell.length_a   1.000
_cell.length_b   1.000
_cell.length_c   1.000
_cell.angle_alpha   90.00
_cell.angle_beta   90.00
_cell.angle_gamma   90.00
#
_symmetry.space_group_name_H-M   'P 1'
#
loop_
_entity.id
_entity.type
_entity.pdbx_description
1 polymer ?
#
loop_
_entity_poly.entity_id
_entity_poly.type
_entity_poly.pdbx_seq_one_letter_code
_entity_poly.pdbx_strand_id
1 'polypeptide(L)'
;MASQSHNFSGNYLVLRPNEVSVLDLFRLLWDHELEKKAFVECPPEKFQENIRRKWLIFMSLSSQKMLLHAAKPLRWIGEKLEMWVNLVSLNDNIFVLFFNLLRGKVKMVDRESEAFVSFIGSLDRRVELDQNIKPGDCRYFGALAAMAAKISYENQAFVERVVRDYWKVISLKL
;
A
#
# COMPACT_ATOMS: atom_id res chain seq x y z
N MET A 1 -22.58 24.71 -15.13
CA MET A 1 -21.48 23.90 -15.68
C MET A 1 -21.90 22.44 -15.60
N ALA A 2 -21.73 21.70 -16.69
CA ALA A 2 -22.48 20.50 -17.06
C ALA A 2 -22.35 19.33 -16.08
N SER A 3 -23.48 18.68 -15.78
CA SER A 3 -23.56 17.42 -15.03
C SER A 3 -22.91 16.30 -15.84
N GLN A 4 -21.82 15.73 -15.32
CA GLN A 4 -21.32 14.46 -15.83
C GLN A 4 -22.38 13.39 -15.52
N SER A 5 -23.03 12.84 -16.54
CA SER A 5 -23.95 11.73 -16.38
C SER A 5 -23.17 10.49 -15.92
N HIS A 6 -23.24 10.17 -14.63
CA HIS A 6 -22.69 8.93 -14.09
C HIS A 6 -23.46 7.73 -14.67
N ASN A 7 -22.96 7.14 -15.76
CA ASN A 7 -23.56 5.97 -16.44
C ASN A 7 -23.52 4.65 -15.63
N PHE A 8 -23.12 4.68 -14.36
CA PHE A 8 -23.03 3.48 -13.53
C PHE A 8 -24.35 3.14 -12.80
N SER A 9 -25.12 4.15 -12.36
CA SER A 9 -26.37 3.90 -11.61
C SER A 9 -27.26 5.13 -11.56
N GLY A 10 -28.59 4.92 -11.69
CA GLY A 10 -29.59 5.97 -11.47
C GLY A 10 -29.83 6.33 -9.99
N ASN A 11 -29.16 5.63 -9.06
CA ASN A 11 -29.11 5.90 -7.63
C ASN A 11 -27.65 5.85 -7.17
N TYR A 12 -27.04 6.98 -6.84
CA TYR A 12 -25.64 7.04 -6.41
C TYR A 12 -25.44 8.05 -5.28
N LEU A 13 -24.34 7.88 -4.55
CA LEU A 13 -23.84 8.81 -3.55
C LEU A 13 -22.31 8.81 -3.64
N VAL A 14 -21.74 9.87 -4.17
CA VAL A 14 -20.28 10.05 -4.23
C VAL A 14 -19.86 10.99 -3.11
N LEU A 15 -18.88 10.56 -2.33
CA LEU A 15 -18.31 11.33 -1.23
C LEU A 15 -16.87 11.72 -1.58
N ARG A 16 -16.53 13.01 -1.45
CA ARG A 16 -15.20 13.54 -1.77
C ARG A 16 -14.49 14.02 -0.50
N PRO A 17 -13.91 13.12 0.31
CA PRO A 17 -13.30 13.47 1.60
C PRO A 17 -12.10 14.43 1.49
N ASN A 18 -11.45 14.50 0.32
CA ASN A 18 -10.34 15.43 0.07
C ASN A 18 -10.79 16.91 0.05
N GLU A 19 -12.01 17.17 -0.41
CA GLU A 19 -12.58 18.52 -0.58
C GLU A 19 -13.30 19.01 0.71
N VAL A 20 -13.47 18.13 1.71
CA VAL A 20 -14.16 18.43 2.98
C VAL A 20 -13.21 19.06 4.00
N SER A 21 -13.52 20.25 4.50
CA SER A 21 -12.89 20.76 5.73
C SER A 21 -13.43 20.06 6.97
N VAL A 22 -12.62 19.94 8.03
CA VAL A 22 -13.07 19.39 9.32
C VAL A 22 -14.25 20.17 9.88
N LEU A 23 -14.27 21.50 9.69
CA LEU A 23 -15.39 22.35 10.11
C LEU A 23 -16.66 22.06 9.30
N ASP A 24 -16.52 21.85 7.99
CA ASP A 24 -17.66 21.55 7.11
C ASP A 24 -18.25 20.16 7.39
N LEU A 25 -17.41 19.23 7.86
CA LEU A 25 -17.81 17.92 8.35
C LEU A 25 -18.71 18.04 9.59
N PHE A 26 -18.36 18.86 10.58
CA PHE A 26 -19.24 19.08 11.75
C PHE A 26 -20.50 19.86 11.38
N ARG A 27 -20.40 20.84 10.49
CA ARG A 27 -21.56 21.59 9.97
C ARG A 27 -22.57 20.67 9.28
N LEU A 28 -22.13 19.58 8.65
CA LEU A 28 -23.00 18.56 8.05
C LEU A 28 -24.13 18.07 8.98
N LEU A 29 -23.86 18.00 10.28
CA LEU A 29 -24.83 17.45 11.25
C LEU A 29 -25.97 18.43 11.58
N TRP A 30 -25.74 19.73 11.46
CA TRP A 30 -26.71 20.78 11.78
C TRP A 30 -27.29 21.49 10.56
N ASP A 31 -26.65 21.39 9.41
CA ASP A 31 -27.03 22.11 8.21
C ASP A 31 -28.09 21.36 7.39
N HIS A 32 -29.02 22.13 6.83
CA HIS A 32 -30.11 21.66 6.00
C HIS A 32 -29.84 22.16 4.59
N GLU A 33 -29.17 21.34 3.77
CA GLU A 33 -28.93 21.45 2.31
C GLU A 33 -27.66 20.66 1.94
N LEU A 34 -27.73 19.33 2.03
CA LEU A 34 -26.59 18.45 1.73
C LEU A 34 -26.26 18.39 0.23
N GLU A 35 -27.29 18.47 -0.62
CA GLU A 35 -27.16 18.37 -2.09
C GLU A 35 -26.36 19.52 -2.71
N LYS A 36 -26.28 20.67 -2.02
CA LYS A 36 -25.55 21.85 -2.49
C LYS A 36 -24.07 21.82 -2.13
N LYS A 37 -23.62 20.82 -1.36
CA LYS A 37 -22.24 20.76 -0.86
C LYS A 37 -21.35 20.09 -1.89
N ALA A 38 -20.23 20.74 -2.22
CA ALA A 38 -19.27 20.27 -3.24
C ALA A 38 -18.75 18.83 -3.01
N PHE A 39 -18.80 18.36 -1.77
CA PHE A 39 -18.26 17.06 -1.37
C PHE A 39 -19.28 15.90 -1.30
N VAL A 40 -20.56 16.17 -1.54
CA VAL A 40 -21.63 15.16 -1.64
C VAL A 40 -22.30 15.27 -3.00
N GLU A 41 -22.14 14.25 -3.83
CA GLU A 41 -22.79 14.20 -5.15
C GLU A 41 -23.89 13.15 -5.12
N CYS A 42 -25.14 13.58 -5.37
CA CYS A 42 -26.30 12.70 -5.43
C CYS A 42 -27.37 13.25 -6.39
N PRO A 43 -28.21 12.39 -6.98
CA PRO A 43 -29.31 12.84 -7.83
C PRO A 43 -30.39 13.56 -6.98
N PRO A 44 -30.76 14.80 -7.32
CA PRO A 44 -31.60 15.67 -6.48
C PRO A 44 -33.03 15.15 -6.31
N GLU A 45 -33.55 14.41 -7.28
CA GLU A 45 -34.94 13.92 -7.27
C GLU A 45 -35.18 12.75 -6.29
N LYS A 46 -34.12 12.15 -5.73
CA LYS A 46 -34.22 10.91 -4.95
C LYS A 46 -33.60 10.99 -3.55
N PHE A 47 -32.98 12.12 -3.20
CA PHE A 47 -32.29 12.24 -1.94
C PHE A 47 -33.23 12.74 -0.83
N GLN A 48 -33.80 11.80 -0.08
CA GLN A 48 -34.55 12.14 1.11
C GLN A 48 -33.59 12.35 2.29
N GLU A 49 -33.44 13.61 2.72
CA GLU A 49 -32.70 13.97 3.92
C GLU A 49 -33.35 13.33 5.16
N ASN A 50 -32.59 12.49 5.86
CA ASN A 50 -32.97 11.93 7.16
C ASN A 50 -31.74 12.00 8.08
N ILE A 51 -31.94 12.34 9.35
CA ILE A 51 -30.92 12.41 10.41
C ILE A 51 -30.02 11.16 10.39
N ARG A 52 -30.61 9.96 10.25
CA ARG A 52 -29.83 8.70 10.16
C ARG A 52 -28.87 8.69 8.97
N ARG A 53 -29.31 9.19 7.81
CA ARG A 53 -28.49 9.27 6.60
C ARG A 53 -27.39 10.33 6.75
N LYS A 54 -27.70 11.50 7.33
CA LYS A 54 -26.71 12.54 7.65
C LYS A 54 -25.61 12.00 8.55
N TRP A 55 -25.99 11.26 9.59
CA TRP A 55 -25.06 10.60 10.51
C TRP A 55 -24.17 9.56 9.80
N LEU A 56 -24.74 8.72 8.92
CA LEU A 56 -23.94 7.76 8.16
C LEU A 56 -22.95 8.42 7.20
N ILE A 57 -23.35 9.50 6.53
CA ILE A 57 -22.47 10.30 5.67
C ILE A 57 -21.36 10.93 6.50
N PHE A 58 -21.69 11.51 7.66
CA PHE A 58 -20.72 12.06 8.60
C PHE A 58 -19.69 11.02 9.04
N MET A 59 -20.14 9.85 9.49
CA MET A 59 -19.23 8.78 9.93
C MET A 59 -18.35 8.29 8.77
N SER A 60 -18.92 8.12 7.58
CA SER A 60 -18.18 7.67 6.39
C SER A 60 -17.09 8.67 5.99
N LEU A 61 -17.43 9.96 5.89
CA LEU A 61 -16.47 11.02 5.59
C LEU A 61 -15.41 11.16 6.68
N SER A 62 -15.81 11.05 7.95
CA SER A 62 -14.88 11.08 9.10
C SER A 62 -13.85 9.95 8.99
N SER A 63 -14.31 8.71 8.79
CA SER A 63 -13.43 7.56 8.64
C SER A 63 -12.52 7.68 7.42
N GLN A 64 -13.04 8.10 6.26
CA GLN A 64 -12.24 8.32 5.05
C GLN A 64 -11.17 9.40 5.26
N LYS A 65 -11.55 10.54 5.87
CA LYS A 65 -10.62 11.63 6.19
C LYS A 65 -9.53 11.15 7.15
N MET A 66 -9.90 10.41 8.19
CA MET A 66 -8.97 9.83 9.16
C MET A 66 -8.00 8.85 8.48
N LEU A 67 -8.48 7.95 7.61
CA LEU A 67 -7.63 7.02 6.85
C LEU A 67 -6.65 7.76 5.93
N LEU A 68 -7.10 8.81 5.24
CA LEU A 68 -6.25 9.65 4.40
C LEU A 68 -5.17 10.38 5.22
N HIS A 69 -5.53 10.89 6.40
CA HIS A 69 -4.57 11.49 7.31
C HIS A 69 -3.58 10.47 7.88
N ALA A 70 -4.03 9.24 8.17
CA ALA A 70 -3.20 8.15 8.68
C ALA A 70 -2.29 7.55 7.59
N ALA A 71 -2.65 7.64 6.31
CA ALA A 71 -1.86 7.08 5.22
C ALA A 71 -0.43 7.66 5.15
N LYS A 72 -0.27 8.98 5.34
CA LYS A 72 1.04 9.65 5.32
C LYS A 72 1.97 9.21 6.46
N PRO A 73 1.58 9.27 7.74
CA PRO A 73 2.43 8.80 8.83
C PRO A 73 2.67 7.30 8.73
N LEU A 74 1.68 6.50 8.32
CA LEU A 74 1.86 5.06 8.16
C LEU A 74 2.90 4.73 7.08
N ARG A 75 2.86 5.44 5.94
CA ARG A 75 3.90 5.32 4.91
C ARG A 75 5.28 5.67 5.44
N TRP A 76 5.41 6.79 6.17
CA TRP A 76 6.68 7.20 6.76
C TRP A 76 7.20 6.18 7.78
N ILE A 77 6.32 5.65 8.64
CA ILE A 77 6.67 4.60 9.60
C ILE A 77 7.15 3.35 8.85
N GLY A 78 6.43 2.89 7.83
CA GLY A 78 6.80 1.75 7.00
C GLY A 78 8.18 1.92 6.36
N GLU A 79 8.42 3.06 5.72
CA GLU A 79 9.70 3.40 5.10
C GLU A 79 10.88 3.40 6.10
N LYS A 80 10.64 3.83 7.35
CA LYS A 80 11.66 3.80 8.42
C LYS A 80 11.88 2.42 9.01
N LEU A 81 10.80 1.65 9.19
CA LEU A 81 10.89 0.27 9.67
C LEU A 81 11.66 -0.60 8.68
N GLU A 82 11.39 -0.48 7.37
CA GLU A 82 12.14 -1.20 6.34
C GLU A 82 13.62 -0.83 6.35
N MET A 83 13.94 0.46 6.40
CA MET A 83 15.33 0.92 6.52
C MET A 83 16.01 0.35 7.77
N TRP A 84 15.31 0.34 8.90
CA TRP A 84 15.85 -0.16 10.16
C TRP A 84 16.12 -1.67 10.11
N VAL A 85 15.17 -2.47 9.60
CA VAL A 85 15.33 -3.92 9.46
C VAL A 85 16.51 -4.25 8.53
N ASN A 86 16.62 -3.56 7.40
CA ASN A 86 17.75 -3.75 6.48
C ASN A 86 19.08 -3.32 7.11
N LEU A 87 19.10 -2.19 7.82
CA LEU A 87 20.31 -1.68 8.48
C LEU A 87 20.82 -2.68 9.51
N VAL A 88 19.92 -3.26 10.32
CA VAL A 88 20.26 -4.33 11.26
C VAL A 88 20.77 -5.56 10.51
N SER A 89 20.10 -5.97 9.43
CA SER A 89 20.50 -7.15 8.66
C SER A 89 21.87 -7.02 7.98
N LEU A 90 22.25 -5.82 7.52
CA LEU A 90 23.54 -5.54 6.88
C LEU A 90 24.70 -5.38 7.88
N ASN A 91 24.37 -5.12 9.15
CA ASN A 91 25.33 -4.97 10.25
C ASN A 91 25.22 -6.14 11.24
N ASP A 92 24.79 -7.31 10.76
CA ASP A 92 24.61 -8.58 11.48
C ASP A 92 23.51 -8.59 12.54
N ASN A 93 23.61 -7.76 13.57
CA ASN A 93 22.62 -7.69 14.65
C ASN A 93 22.58 -6.30 15.31
N ILE A 94 21.57 -6.09 16.16
CA ILE A 94 21.31 -4.79 16.81
C ILE A 94 22.48 -4.33 17.69
N PHE A 95 23.14 -5.24 18.41
CA PHE A 95 24.28 -4.91 19.26
C PHE A 95 25.50 -4.49 18.44
N VAL A 96 25.81 -5.24 17.38
CA VAL A 96 26.90 -4.92 16.45
C VAL A 96 26.63 -3.59 15.75
N LEU A 97 25.39 -3.35 15.31
CA LEU A 97 24.99 -2.06 14.75
C LEU A 97 25.22 -0.91 15.75
N PHE A 98 24.82 -1.08 17.01
CA PHE A 98 25.04 -0.08 18.06
C PHE A 98 26.53 0.21 18.27
N PHE A 99 27.39 -0.81 18.37
CA PHE A 99 28.83 -0.60 18.52
C PHE A 99 29.48 -0.02 17.25
N ASN A 100 29.01 -0.39 16.07
CA ASN A 100 29.46 0.19 14.81
C ASN A 100 29.03 1.66 14.67
N LEU A 101 27.87 2.03 15.20
CA LEU A 101 27.42 3.42 15.29
C LEU A 101 28.37 4.24 16.16
N LEU A 102 28.73 3.75 17.34
CA LEU A 102 29.69 4.41 18.23
C LEU A 102 31.09 4.52 17.60
N ARG A 103 31.48 3.57 16.75
CA ARG A 103 32.78 3.55 16.06
C ARG A 103 32.79 4.29 14.71
N GLY A 104 31.64 4.79 14.23
CA GLY A 104 31.50 5.41 12.92
C GLY A 104 31.68 4.44 11.73
N LYS A 105 31.45 3.14 11.94
CA LYS A 105 31.66 2.05 10.95
C LYS A 105 30.35 1.41 10.45
N VAL A 106 29.25 2.16 10.49
CA VAL A 106 27.93 1.64 10.06
C VAL A 106 27.92 1.48 8.54
N LYS A 107 27.57 0.28 8.08
CA LYS A 107 27.29 0.05 6.66
C LYS A 107 25.90 0.60 6.36
N MET A 108 25.83 1.62 5.51
CA MET A 108 24.57 2.20 5.07
C MET A 108 23.93 1.36 3.97
N VAL A 109 22.60 1.26 4.00
CA VAL A 109 21.83 0.51 3.03
C VAL A 109 21.45 1.41 1.87
N ASP A 110 21.71 0.94 0.66
CA ASP A 110 21.15 1.52 -0.56
C ASP A 110 19.83 0.82 -0.90
N ARG A 111 18.76 1.59 -1.12
CA ARG A 111 17.42 1.04 -1.43
C ARG A 111 17.34 0.41 -2.81
N GLU A 112 18.20 0.81 -3.74
CA GLU A 112 18.25 0.28 -5.10
C GLU A 112 19.15 -0.96 -5.22
N SER A 113 19.83 -1.32 -4.13
CA SER A 113 20.67 -2.51 -4.06
C SER A 113 19.86 -3.80 -4.00
N GLU A 114 20.39 -4.86 -4.59
CA GLU A 114 19.90 -6.24 -4.43
C GLU A 114 19.93 -6.77 -2.98
N ALA A 115 20.67 -6.09 -2.08
CA ALA A 115 20.74 -6.44 -0.66
C ALA A 115 19.59 -5.82 0.15
N PHE A 116 18.91 -4.80 -0.40
CA PHE A 116 17.72 -4.24 0.22
C PHE A 116 16.52 -5.15 -0.01
N VAL A 117 15.75 -5.38 1.04
CA VAL A 117 14.56 -6.22 1.02
C VAL A 117 13.40 -5.48 1.68
N SER A 118 12.19 -5.60 1.13
CA SER A 118 10.97 -5.06 1.71
C SER A 118 10.69 -5.66 3.09
N PHE A 119 9.74 -5.08 3.82
CA PHE A 119 9.28 -5.67 5.08
C PHE A 119 8.78 -7.12 4.88
N ILE A 120 8.08 -7.40 3.78
CA ILE A 120 7.54 -8.73 3.47
C ILE A 120 8.68 -9.72 3.20
N GLY A 121 9.66 -9.34 2.38
CA GLY A 121 10.82 -10.21 2.12
C GLY A 121 11.70 -10.42 3.36
N SER A 122 11.66 -9.51 4.33
CA SER A 122 12.35 -9.71 5.62
C SER A 122 11.72 -10.80 6.49
N LEU A 123 10.39 -10.99 6.40
CA LEU A 123 9.65 -12.04 7.11
C LEU A 123 9.89 -13.44 6.51
N ASP A 124 10.08 -13.51 5.20
CA ASP A 124 10.42 -14.76 4.52
C ASP A 124 11.55 -14.54 3.51
N ARG A 125 12.77 -14.95 3.89
CA ARG A 125 13.97 -14.78 3.07
C ARG A 125 14.15 -15.83 1.97
N ARG A 126 13.29 -16.85 1.89
CA ARG A 126 13.43 -17.92 0.89
C ARG A 126 13.17 -17.37 -0.51
N VAL A 127 14.11 -17.58 -1.40
CA VAL A 127 14.00 -17.16 -2.81
C VAL A 127 14.10 -18.34 -3.77
N GLU A 128 14.46 -19.52 -3.29
CA GLU A 128 14.58 -20.72 -4.13
C GLU A 128 13.23 -21.40 -4.35
N LEU A 129 13.03 -21.91 -5.56
CA LEU A 129 11.93 -22.83 -5.87
C LEU A 129 12.28 -24.23 -5.34
N ASP A 130 11.27 -24.95 -4.86
CA ASP A 130 11.45 -26.34 -4.44
C ASP A 130 12.00 -27.19 -5.59
N GLN A 131 13.15 -27.80 -5.39
CA GLN A 131 13.86 -28.59 -6.39
C GLN A 131 13.06 -29.82 -6.85
N ASN A 132 12.08 -30.26 -6.07
CA ASN A 132 11.17 -31.35 -6.43
C ASN A 132 10.07 -30.91 -7.41
N ILE A 133 9.79 -29.62 -7.51
CA ILE A 133 8.77 -29.07 -8.42
C ILE A 133 9.45 -28.59 -9.70
N LYS A 134 9.54 -29.48 -10.68
CA LYS A 134 10.23 -29.24 -11.95
C LYS A 134 9.28 -28.66 -13.02
N PRO A 135 9.80 -27.95 -14.04
CA PRO A 135 9.00 -27.59 -15.21
C PRO A 135 8.31 -28.82 -15.80
N GLY A 136 6.99 -28.74 -15.98
CA GLY A 136 6.14 -29.86 -16.41
C GLY A 136 5.33 -30.51 -15.27
N ASP A 137 5.66 -30.26 -14.00
CA ASP A 137 4.81 -30.62 -12.85
C ASP A 137 3.58 -29.68 -12.83
N CYS A 138 2.39 -30.22 -12.53
CA CYS A 138 1.16 -29.44 -12.43
C CYS A 138 1.23 -28.35 -11.35
N ARG A 139 2.10 -28.50 -10.35
CA ARG A 139 2.33 -27.54 -9.26
C ARG A 139 3.30 -26.43 -9.64
N TYR A 140 4.07 -26.59 -10.72
CA TYR A 140 5.17 -25.69 -11.08
C TYR A 140 4.72 -24.24 -11.25
N PHE A 141 3.70 -24.00 -12.07
CA PHE A 141 3.20 -22.64 -12.31
C PHE A 141 2.58 -22.03 -11.05
N GLY A 142 1.93 -22.83 -10.21
CA GLY A 142 1.39 -22.36 -8.93
C GLY A 142 2.50 -21.91 -7.97
N ALA A 143 3.55 -22.73 -7.81
CA ALA A 143 4.69 -22.39 -6.96
C ALA A 143 5.46 -21.18 -7.49
N LEU A 144 5.70 -21.12 -8.81
CA LEU A 144 6.36 -19.98 -9.46
C LEU A 144 5.53 -18.70 -9.32
N ALA A 145 4.23 -18.75 -9.55
CA ALA A 145 3.34 -17.60 -9.39
C ALA A 145 3.29 -17.10 -7.94
N ALA A 146 3.26 -18.01 -6.95
CA ALA A 146 3.31 -17.65 -5.55
C ALA A 146 4.63 -16.94 -5.18
N MET A 147 5.76 -17.47 -5.66
CA MET A 147 7.07 -16.84 -5.45
C MET A 147 7.19 -15.50 -6.17
N ALA A 148 6.64 -15.36 -7.38
CA ALA A 148 6.58 -14.11 -8.14
C ALA A 148 5.74 -13.04 -7.43
N ALA A 149 4.55 -13.41 -6.94
CA ALA A 149 3.67 -12.53 -6.18
C ALA A 149 4.30 -12.08 -4.84
N LYS A 150 5.18 -12.90 -4.25
CA LYS A 150 5.95 -12.52 -3.08
C LYS A 150 7.00 -11.46 -3.42
N ILE A 151 7.84 -11.72 -4.43
CA ILE A 151 8.95 -10.81 -4.76
C ILE A 151 8.50 -9.55 -5.51
N SER A 152 7.23 -9.43 -5.91
CA SER A 152 6.71 -8.23 -6.60
C SER A 152 6.74 -6.95 -5.74
N TYR A 153 6.95 -7.09 -4.44
CA TYR A 153 7.14 -5.98 -3.51
C TYR A 153 8.60 -5.52 -3.38
N GLU A 154 9.53 -6.25 -4.00
CA GLU A 154 10.97 -5.98 -3.92
C GLU A 154 11.43 -5.01 -5.01
N ASN A 155 12.63 -4.43 -4.82
CA ASN A 155 13.21 -3.56 -5.83
C ASN A 155 13.66 -4.35 -7.09
N GLN A 156 13.87 -3.64 -8.19
CA GLN A 156 14.24 -4.23 -9.47
C GLN A 156 15.52 -5.08 -9.40
N ALA A 157 16.59 -4.58 -8.76
CA ALA A 157 17.86 -5.30 -8.67
C ALA A 157 17.72 -6.62 -7.91
N PHE A 158 16.93 -6.63 -6.82
CA PHE A 158 16.60 -7.85 -6.08
C PHE A 158 15.86 -8.86 -6.97
N VAL A 159 14.82 -8.41 -7.68
CA VAL A 159 13.99 -9.28 -8.55
C VAL A 159 14.83 -9.87 -9.68
N GLU A 160 15.64 -9.05 -10.35
CA GLU A 160 16.53 -9.50 -11.43
C GLU A 160 17.50 -10.58 -10.94
N ARG A 161 18.16 -10.37 -9.79
CA ARG A 161 19.04 -11.36 -9.17
C ARG A 161 18.30 -12.68 -8.89
N VAL A 162 17.10 -12.61 -8.29
CA VAL A 162 16.33 -13.81 -7.96
C VAL A 162 15.94 -14.60 -9.20
N VAL A 163 15.39 -13.93 -10.21
CA VAL A 163 14.91 -14.61 -11.42
C VAL A 163 16.07 -15.20 -12.23
N ARG A 164 17.19 -14.48 -12.33
CA ARG A 164 18.37 -14.90 -13.09
C ARG A 164 19.16 -15.99 -12.38
N ASP A 165 19.54 -15.76 -11.12
CA ASP A 165 20.54 -16.59 -10.45
C ASP A 165 19.90 -17.77 -9.71
N TYR A 166 18.69 -17.59 -9.16
CA TYR A 166 18.01 -18.62 -8.36
C TYR A 166 17.00 -19.42 -9.17
N TRP A 167 16.09 -18.76 -9.91
CA TRP A 167 15.07 -19.48 -10.69
C TRP A 167 15.57 -19.90 -12.08
N LYS A 168 16.61 -19.25 -12.59
CA LYS A 168 17.22 -19.52 -13.90
C LYS A 168 16.21 -19.51 -15.05
N VAL A 169 15.13 -18.73 -14.91
CA VAL A 169 14.07 -18.63 -15.92
C VAL A 169 14.53 -17.82 -17.12
N ILE A 170 15.42 -16.84 -16.92
CA ILE A 170 16.05 -16.04 -17.99
C ILE A 170 17.31 -16.76 -18.52
N SER A 171 17.21 -18.07 -18.76
CA SER A 171 18.24 -18.81 -19.51
C SER A 171 18.02 -18.78 -21.03
N LEU A 172 17.00 -18.06 -21.51
CA LEU A 172 16.80 -17.83 -22.94
C LEU A 172 17.56 -16.57 -23.34
N LYS A 173 18.71 -16.78 -23.98
CA LYS A 173 19.27 -15.79 -24.91
C LYS A 173 18.16 -15.45 -25.91
N LEU A 174 17.78 -14.17 -25.98
CA LEU A 174 17.21 -13.60 -27.20
C LEU A 174 18.25 -13.68 -28.33
#